data_AF-A0A452TME8-F1
#
_entry.id   AF-A0A452TME8-F1
#
_cell.length_a   1.000
_cell.length_b   1.000
_cell.length_c   1.000
_cell.angle_alpha   90.00
_cell.angle_beta   90.00
_cell.angle_gamma   90.00
#
_symmetry.space_group_name_H-M   'P 1'
#
loop_
_entity.id
_entity.type
_entity.pdbx_description
1 polymer ?
#
loop_
_entity_poly.entity_id
_entity_poly.type
_entity_poly.pdbx_seq_one_letter_code
_entity_poly.pdbx_strand_id
1 'polypeptide(L)'
;MKGDDVIVFLHIQKTGGTTFGRHLVQNVRLEVPCDCRPGQKKCTCYRPNRRETWLFSRFSTGWSCGLHADWTELTNCVPRDPLCSRFYYITLLRDPVSRYLSEWRHVQRGATSKTSLHMCDGRTPTPEELPPCYEGTDWSGCTLQEFMDCPYNLANNRQVRMLADLSLVGCYNLSFIPEGKRAQLLLESAKKNLRGMAFFGLTEFQRKTQYLFERTFNLKFIRPFMQYNSTRAGGVEVDEDTIRRIEELNDLDMQLYDYAKDLFQQRVEVAAGGLPQVRAAQEGGLPTLSHGAALCERQRCACRPHKARFGSHPLQALENRTPAPSEAEKCRHHVLLGDLFLLNF
;
A
#
# COMPACT_ATOMS: atom_id res chain seq x y z
N MET A 1 -8.10 -11.70 12.42
CA MET A 1 -8.76 -10.60 13.17
C MET A 1 -8.58 -10.66 14.70
N LYS A 2 -8.41 -11.84 15.34
CA LYS A 2 -8.20 -11.93 16.81
C LYS A 2 -6.76 -11.69 17.30
N GLY A 3 -5.76 -11.82 16.42
CA GLY A 3 -4.38 -11.43 16.69
C GLY A 3 -4.15 -9.93 16.53
N ASP A 4 -2.90 -9.50 16.37
CA ASP A 4 -2.50 -8.08 16.36
C ASP A 4 -2.25 -7.51 14.96
N ASP A 5 -2.65 -8.26 13.93
CA ASP A 5 -2.60 -7.88 12.51
C ASP A 5 -3.44 -6.63 12.21
N VAL A 6 -2.87 -5.66 11.48
CA VAL A 6 -3.57 -4.44 11.04
C VAL A 6 -3.50 -4.33 9.52
N ILE A 7 -4.66 -4.19 8.88
CA ILE A 7 -4.74 -3.85 7.44
C ILE A 7 -4.60 -2.34 7.29
N VAL A 8 -3.70 -1.88 6.42
CA VAL A 8 -3.48 -0.44 6.16
C VAL A 8 -3.90 -0.13 4.73
N PHE A 9 -4.98 0.63 4.54
CA PHE A 9 -5.46 0.98 3.21
C PHE A 9 -4.88 2.33 2.74
N LEU A 10 -3.90 2.26 1.85
CA LEU A 10 -3.35 3.40 1.11
C LEU A 10 -4.33 3.78 0.00
N HIS A 11 -5.06 4.87 0.20
CA HIS A 11 -6.11 5.33 -0.72
C HIS A 11 -5.56 6.38 -1.68
N ILE A 12 -5.21 5.97 -2.90
CA ILE A 12 -4.84 6.89 -3.99
C ILE A 12 -6.09 7.59 -4.52
N GLN A 13 -6.01 8.89 -4.80
CA GLN A 13 -7.16 9.63 -5.34
C GLN A 13 -7.66 8.98 -6.63
N LYS A 14 -8.99 8.87 -6.73
CA LYS A 14 -9.74 8.49 -7.94
C LYS A 14 -9.57 7.05 -8.44
N THR A 15 -9.04 6.16 -7.61
CA THR A 15 -8.94 4.71 -7.88
C THR A 15 -10.12 3.90 -7.32
N GLY A 16 -11.30 4.52 -7.16
CA GLY A 16 -12.47 3.85 -6.59
C GLY A 16 -12.40 3.57 -5.08
N GLY A 17 -11.38 4.09 -4.38
CA GLY A 17 -11.15 3.80 -2.95
C GLY A 17 -12.26 4.23 -1.99
N THR A 18 -13.15 5.15 -2.37
CA THR A 18 -14.37 5.43 -1.58
C THR A 18 -15.29 4.21 -1.52
N THR A 19 -15.51 3.52 -2.65
CA THR A 19 -16.37 2.33 -2.71
C THR A 19 -15.71 1.16 -1.98
N PHE A 20 -14.44 0.91 -2.26
CA PHE A 20 -13.69 -0.17 -1.62
C PHE A 20 -13.51 0.04 -0.12
N GLY A 21 -13.19 1.25 0.31
CA GLY A 21 -13.10 1.60 1.73
C GLY A 21 -14.42 1.36 2.47
N ARG A 22 -15.57 1.65 1.84
CA ARG A 22 -16.89 1.29 2.40
C ARG A 22 -17.08 -0.23 2.48
N HIS A 23 -16.65 -0.98 1.47
CA HIS A 23 -16.70 -2.44 1.55
C HIS A 23 -15.90 -2.97 2.75
N LEU A 24 -14.72 -2.42 3.05
CA LEU A 24 -13.91 -2.84 4.20
C LEU A 24 -14.62 -2.64 5.54
N VAL A 25 -15.36 -1.54 5.72
CA VAL A 25 -16.02 -1.23 7.00
C VAL A 25 -17.46 -1.73 7.13
N GLN A 26 -18.17 -1.96 6.02
CA GLN A 26 -19.60 -2.28 6.02
C GLN A 26 -19.96 -3.62 5.37
N ASN A 27 -19.06 -4.20 4.57
CA ASN A 27 -19.39 -5.36 3.74
C ASN A 27 -18.56 -6.60 4.04
N VAL A 28 -17.58 -6.55 4.96
CA VAL A 28 -16.84 -7.74 5.39
C VAL A 28 -17.66 -8.50 6.43
N ARG A 29 -17.80 -9.81 6.27
CA ARG A 29 -18.41 -10.70 7.26
C ARG A 29 -17.44 -10.89 8.42
N LEU A 30 -17.76 -10.31 9.56
CA LEU A 30 -16.94 -10.33 10.79
C LEU A 30 -17.77 -10.87 11.96
N GLU A 31 -17.10 -11.49 12.93
CA GLU A 31 -17.70 -11.88 14.22
C GLU A 31 -18.23 -10.65 14.97
N VAL A 32 -17.46 -9.56 14.96
CA VAL A 32 -17.86 -8.25 15.44
C VAL A 32 -17.74 -7.25 14.28
N PRO A 33 -18.86 -6.81 13.67
CA PRO A 33 -18.85 -5.80 12.61
C PRO A 33 -18.35 -4.44 13.11
N CYS A 34 -17.91 -3.57 12.19
CA CYS A 34 -17.62 -2.18 12.55
C CYS A 34 -18.91 -1.43 12.94
N ASP A 35 -18.84 -0.58 13.96
CA ASP A 35 -19.93 0.35 14.32
C ASP A 35 -19.87 1.60 13.42
N CYS A 36 -20.78 1.70 12.46
CA CYS A 36 -20.91 2.82 11.52
C CYS A 36 -22.19 3.60 11.79
N ARG A 37 -22.10 4.72 12.51
CA ARG A 37 -23.27 5.55 12.85
C ARG A 37 -23.70 6.44 11.68
N PRO A 38 -25.01 6.57 11.38
CA PRO A 38 -25.51 7.50 10.38
C PRO A 38 -25.00 8.93 10.64
N GLY A 39 -24.61 9.63 9.57
CA GLY A 39 -24.04 10.98 9.64
C GLY A 39 -22.55 11.03 9.99
N GLN A 40 -21.96 9.97 10.55
CA GLN A 40 -20.52 9.92 10.81
C GLN A 40 -19.75 9.39 9.60
N LYS A 41 -18.66 10.08 9.25
CA LYS A 41 -17.75 9.64 8.18
C LYS A 41 -16.79 8.53 8.64
N LYS A 42 -16.65 8.28 9.94
CA LYS A 42 -15.72 7.31 10.50
C LYS A 42 -16.51 6.24 11.26
N CYS A 43 -16.17 4.98 11.02
CA CYS A 43 -16.68 3.83 11.74
C CYS A 43 -15.67 3.36 12.79
N THR A 44 -16.16 2.66 13.82
CA THR A 44 -15.32 2.05 14.83
C THR A 44 -15.10 0.57 14.49
N CYS A 45 -13.90 0.20 14.06
CA CYS A 45 -13.56 -1.16 13.62
C CYS A 45 -12.66 -1.87 14.63
N TYR A 46 -13.23 -2.24 15.78
CA TYR A 46 -12.49 -2.89 16.85
C TYR A 46 -12.39 -4.41 16.68
N ARG A 47 -11.35 -4.97 17.28
CA ARG A 47 -11.20 -6.42 17.44
C ARG A 47 -12.28 -6.94 18.42
N PRO A 48 -12.67 -8.23 18.31
CA PRO A 48 -13.52 -8.85 19.32
C PRO A 48 -12.90 -8.71 20.72
N ASN A 49 -13.70 -8.22 21.67
CA ASN A 49 -13.35 -8.07 23.09
C ASN A 49 -12.17 -7.11 23.41
N ARG A 50 -11.69 -6.30 22.46
CA ARG A 50 -10.62 -5.30 22.70
C ARG A 50 -10.93 -3.98 22.02
N ARG A 51 -10.48 -2.86 22.61
CA ARG A 51 -10.61 -1.51 22.01
C ARG A 51 -9.44 -1.17 21.08
N GLU A 52 -9.03 -2.16 20.27
CA GLU A 52 -7.93 -2.05 19.32
C GLU A 52 -8.47 -2.14 17.91
N THR A 53 -8.00 -1.27 17.02
CA THR A 53 -8.45 -1.22 15.63
C THR A 53 -7.67 -2.22 14.77
N TRP A 54 -8.38 -3.01 13.95
CA TRP A 54 -7.75 -3.95 12.99
C TRP A 54 -7.56 -3.36 11.59
N LEU A 55 -8.14 -2.19 11.32
CA LEU A 55 -8.13 -1.51 10.02
C LEU A 55 -7.67 -0.06 10.16
N PHE A 56 -6.54 0.29 9.55
CA PHE A 56 -6.11 1.67 9.38
C PHE A 56 -6.57 2.18 8.01
N SER A 57 -7.53 3.12 8.00
CA SER A 57 -8.11 3.66 6.76
C SER A 57 -8.86 4.97 7.03
N ARG A 58 -9.16 5.71 5.95
CA ARG A 58 -10.06 6.87 5.99
C ARG A 58 -11.35 6.63 6.78
N PHE A 59 -11.98 5.46 6.61
CA PHE A 59 -13.30 5.17 7.19
C PHE A 59 -13.24 4.51 8.57
N SER A 60 -12.04 4.24 9.12
CA SER A 60 -11.87 3.61 10.44
C SER A 60 -11.07 4.49 11.40
N THR A 61 -9.87 4.90 11.00
CA THR A 61 -8.99 5.78 11.80
C THR A 61 -9.10 7.24 11.37
N GLY A 62 -9.59 7.50 10.16
CA GLY A 62 -9.59 8.84 9.57
C GLY A 62 -8.29 9.09 8.81
N TRP A 63 -7.97 10.37 8.63
CA TRP A 63 -6.72 10.80 7.98
C TRP A 63 -5.64 11.07 9.04
N SER A 64 -5.41 10.10 9.93
CA SER A 64 -4.49 10.26 11.07
C SER A 64 -3.04 10.54 10.67
N CYS A 65 -2.64 10.14 9.45
CA CYS A 65 -1.31 10.37 8.89
C CYS A 65 -1.30 11.40 7.75
N GLY A 66 -2.34 12.23 7.63
CA GLY A 66 -2.51 13.16 6.52
C GLY A 66 -3.60 12.74 5.53
N LEU A 67 -4.19 13.73 4.87
CA LEU A 67 -5.20 13.50 3.83
C LEU A 67 -4.55 12.77 2.65
N HIS A 68 -5.10 11.59 2.31
CA HIS A 68 -4.56 10.75 1.24
C HIS A 68 -3.08 10.40 1.43
N ALA A 69 -2.68 10.14 2.68
CA ALA A 69 -1.31 9.76 3.04
C ALA A 69 -0.76 8.67 2.11
N ASP A 70 0.39 8.96 1.50
CA ASP A 70 1.05 8.07 0.54
C ASP A 70 1.93 7.00 1.22
N TRP A 71 2.68 6.23 0.42
CA TRP A 71 3.55 5.17 0.95
C TRP A 71 4.63 5.73 1.89
N THR A 72 5.29 6.83 1.51
CA THR A 72 6.30 7.48 2.34
C THR A 72 5.67 7.99 3.63
N GLU A 73 4.50 8.62 3.58
CA GLU A 73 3.82 9.13 4.77
C GLU A 73 3.36 7.99 5.70
N LEU A 74 2.66 6.98 5.17
CA LEU A 74 2.08 5.90 5.98
C LEU A 74 3.14 4.98 6.60
N THR A 75 4.24 4.69 5.90
CA THR A 75 5.29 3.80 6.43
C THR A 75 6.11 4.43 7.55
N ASN A 76 6.11 5.76 7.63
CA ASN A 76 6.77 6.56 8.66
C ASN A 76 5.83 7.02 9.78
N CYS A 77 4.53 7.17 9.51
CA CYS A 77 3.56 7.66 10.49
C CYS A 77 2.77 6.55 11.21
N VAL A 78 2.39 5.46 10.53
CA VAL A 78 1.60 4.40 11.18
C VAL A 78 2.46 3.78 12.30
N PRO A 79 2.02 3.86 13.57
CA PRO A 79 2.86 3.53 14.71
C PRO A 79 3.22 2.04 14.66
N ARG A 80 4.50 1.73 14.58
CA ARG A 80 4.99 0.35 14.67
C ARG A 80 5.14 -0.01 16.13
N ASP A 81 4.32 -0.93 16.62
CA ASP A 81 4.64 -1.63 17.86
C ASP A 81 5.75 -2.65 17.55
N PRO A 82 6.98 -2.47 18.07
CA PRO A 82 8.12 -3.33 17.78
C PRO A 82 7.91 -4.79 18.22
N LEU A 83 6.91 -5.06 19.08
CA LEU A 83 6.74 -6.34 19.74
C LEU A 83 5.64 -7.22 19.15
N CYS A 84 4.67 -6.70 18.39
CA CYS A 84 3.47 -7.51 18.08
C CYS A 84 2.68 -7.21 16.79
N SER A 85 2.81 -6.03 16.16
CA SER A 85 1.87 -5.65 15.09
C SER A 85 2.41 -5.91 13.68
N ARG A 86 1.75 -6.79 12.93
CA ARG A 86 2.00 -6.99 11.49
C ARG A 86 1.09 -6.06 10.67
N PHE A 87 1.69 -5.20 9.86
CA PHE A 87 0.95 -4.30 8.95
C PHE A 87 0.82 -4.90 7.55
N TYR A 88 -0.41 -5.07 7.10
CA TYR A 88 -0.73 -5.53 5.75
C TYR A 88 -1.20 -4.34 4.93
N TYR A 89 -0.26 -3.73 4.21
CA TYR A 89 -0.57 -2.63 3.29
C TYR A 89 -1.36 -3.15 2.10
N ILE A 90 -2.40 -2.38 1.76
CA ILE A 90 -3.26 -2.62 0.61
C ILE A 90 -3.57 -1.34 -0.15
N THR A 91 -3.84 -1.44 -1.44
CA THR A 91 -4.25 -0.29 -2.26
C THR A 91 -5.19 -0.68 -3.41
N LEU A 92 -5.69 0.33 -4.13
CA LEU A 92 -6.36 0.17 -5.41
C LEU A 92 -5.69 1.04 -6.47
N LEU A 93 -5.57 0.47 -7.67
CA LEU A 93 -5.13 1.18 -8.87
C LEU A 93 -6.26 1.28 -9.90
N ARG A 94 -6.01 2.14 -10.88
CA ARG A 94 -6.91 2.40 -12.00
C ARG A 94 -6.08 2.76 -13.23
N ASP A 95 -6.61 2.43 -14.39
CA ASP A 95 -6.10 2.88 -15.68
C ASP A 95 -5.75 4.38 -15.61
N PRO A 96 -4.50 4.78 -15.94
CA PRO A 96 -4.02 6.14 -15.69
C PRO A 96 -4.83 7.21 -16.40
N VAL A 97 -5.23 7.00 -17.66
CA VAL A 97 -6.06 7.96 -18.41
C VAL A 97 -7.41 8.14 -17.73
N SER A 98 -8.10 7.04 -17.42
CA SER A 98 -9.39 7.05 -16.71
C SER A 98 -9.29 7.69 -15.32
N ARG A 99 -8.19 7.45 -14.61
CA ARG A 99 -7.91 8.02 -13.29
C ARG A 99 -7.67 9.52 -13.39
N TYR A 100 -6.85 9.95 -14.35
CA TYR A 100 -6.50 11.35 -14.59
C TYR A 100 -7.73 12.18 -14.95
N LEU A 101 -8.53 11.74 -15.92
CA LEU A 101 -9.79 12.39 -16.30
C LEU A 101 -10.79 12.43 -15.13
N SER A 102 -10.82 11.38 -14.30
CA SER A 102 -11.65 11.37 -13.10
C SER A 102 -11.20 12.41 -12.07
N GLU A 103 -9.89 12.65 -11.96
CA GLU A 103 -9.31 13.66 -11.09
C GLU A 103 -9.59 15.06 -11.59
N TRP A 104 -9.33 15.34 -12.86
CA TRP A 104 -9.68 16.60 -13.51
C TRP A 104 -11.15 16.97 -13.23
N ARG A 105 -12.09 16.07 -13.54
CA ARG A 105 -13.52 16.33 -13.27
C ARG A 105 -13.80 16.58 -11.78
N HIS A 106 -13.03 15.99 -10.87
CA HIS A 106 -13.21 16.22 -9.44
C HIS A 106 -12.71 17.62 -9.05
N VAL A 107 -11.54 18.00 -9.55
CA VAL A 107 -10.92 19.31 -9.34
C VAL A 107 -11.76 20.44 -9.95
N GLN A 108 -12.25 20.25 -11.17
CA GLN A 108 -13.18 21.17 -11.85
C GLN A 108 -14.44 21.49 -11.03
N ARG A 109 -14.82 20.64 -10.07
CA ARG A 109 -15.96 20.86 -9.16
C ARG A 109 -15.53 21.31 -7.75
N GLY A 110 -14.33 21.86 -7.60
CA GLY A 110 -13.83 22.45 -6.36
C GLY A 110 -13.13 21.48 -5.42
N ALA A 111 -12.83 20.24 -5.85
CA ALA A 111 -12.04 19.35 -5.01
C ALA A 111 -10.59 19.83 -4.96
N THR A 112 -10.13 20.17 -3.76
CA THR A 112 -8.72 20.44 -3.48
C THR A 112 -8.19 19.40 -2.51
N SER A 113 -6.97 18.92 -2.76
CA SER A 113 -6.22 18.10 -1.79
C SER A 113 -5.27 18.96 -0.97
N LYS A 114 -5.58 20.25 -0.79
CA LYS A 114 -4.69 21.29 -0.21
C LYS A 114 -4.32 21.07 1.26
N THR A 115 -5.04 20.21 1.97
CA THR A 115 -4.72 19.83 3.36
C THR A 115 -3.95 18.51 3.43
N SER A 116 -3.44 18.00 2.31
CA SER A 116 -2.47 16.90 2.30
C SER A 116 -1.14 17.43 2.83
N LEU A 117 -0.44 16.64 3.63
CA LEU A 117 0.78 17.10 4.30
C LEU A 117 1.99 16.94 3.38
N HIS A 118 2.03 15.87 2.58
CA HIS A 118 3.17 15.55 1.72
C HIS A 118 4.47 15.37 2.55
N MET A 119 4.34 14.74 3.72
CA MET A 119 5.47 14.55 4.63
C MET A 119 6.51 13.61 4.02
N CYS A 120 7.75 14.09 3.92
CA CYS A 120 8.89 13.29 3.49
C CYS A 120 10.14 13.78 4.24
N ASP A 121 10.98 12.86 4.70
CA ASP A 121 12.15 13.13 5.54
C ASP A 121 11.86 14.05 6.74
N GLY A 122 10.70 13.86 7.38
CA GLY A 122 10.31 14.57 8.59
C GLY A 122 9.81 16.00 8.40
N ARG A 123 9.59 16.47 7.16
CA ARG A 123 9.05 17.80 6.87
C ARG A 123 8.04 17.81 5.73
N THR A 124 7.26 18.88 5.63
CA THR A 124 6.40 19.20 4.47
C THR A 124 7.21 19.94 3.40
N PRO A 125 6.86 19.83 2.11
CA PRO A 125 7.50 20.60 1.04
C PRO A 125 7.21 22.10 1.17
N THR A 126 8.13 22.93 0.68
CA THR A 126 7.91 24.37 0.57
C THR A 126 7.06 24.69 -0.68
N PRO A 127 6.48 25.90 -0.78
CA PRO A 127 5.77 26.33 -2.00
C PRO A 127 6.66 26.34 -3.26
N GLU A 128 7.98 26.48 -3.11
CA GLU A 128 8.94 26.40 -4.22
C GLU A 128 9.16 24.94 -4.67
N GLU A 129 9.16 23.98 -3.74
CA GLU A 129 9.29 22.55 -4.04
C GLU A 129 7.98 21.96 -4.61
N LEU A 130 6.83 22.52 -4.21
CA LEU A 130 5.51 22.09 -4.67
C LEU A 130 4.62 23.32 -4.93
N PRO A 131 4.78 23.99 -6.09
CA PRO A 131 3.96 25.14 -6.45
C PRO A 131 2.51 24.74 -6.73
N PRO A 132 1.53 25.59 -6.40
CA PRO A 132 0.14 25.35 -6.75
C PRO A 132 -0.11 25.58 -8.25
N CYS A 133 -1.08 24.86 -8.82
CA CYS A 133 -1.56 25.08 -10.20
C CYS A 133 -2.65 26.14 -10.33
N TYR A 134 -3.08 26.74 -9.23
CA TYR A 134 -4.21 27.66 -9.19
C TYR A 134 -3.98 28.73 -8.13
N GLU A 135 -4.59 29.88 -8.35
CA GLU A 135 -4.65 30.96 -7.37
C GLU A 135 -5.95 30.88 -6.55
N GLY A 136 -5.94 31.41 -5.32
CA GLY A 136 -7.13 31.46 -4.48
C GLY A 136 -7.49 30.14 -3.79
N THR A 137 -8.80 29.83 -3.71
CA THR A 137 -9.32 28.79 -2.80
C THR A 137 -9.30 27.38 -3.38
N ASP A 138 -9.53 27.26 -4.69
CA ASP A 138 -9.58 26.01 -5.45
C ASP A 138 -9.42 26.26 -6.95
N TRP A 139 -9.43 25.17 -7.72
CA TRP A 139 -9.30 25.19 -9.19
C TRP A 139 -10.64 24.85 -9.87
N SER A 140 -11.75 25.33 -9.30
CA SER A 140 -13.09 25.11 -9.86
C SER A 140 -13.20 25.70 -11.27
N GLY A 141 -13.90 25.00 -12.15
CA GLY A 141 -14.12 25.44 -13.53
C GLY A 141 -12.96 25.20 -14.48
N CYS A 142 -11.78 24.76 -14.02
CA CYS A 142 -10.64 24.51 -14.91
C CYS A 142 -11.01 23.59 -16.08
N THR A 143 -10.56 23.98 -17.27
CA THR A 143 -10.63 23.18 -18.49
C THR A 143 -9.67 22.01 -18.41
N LEU A 144 -9.84 21.01 -19.28
CA LEU A 144 -8.89 19.89 -19.35
C LEU A 144 -7.51 20.38 -19.82
N GLN A 145 -7.48 21.37 -20.73
CA GLN A 145 -6.26 21.96 -21.24
C GLN A 145 -5.45 22.63 -20.12
N GLU A 146 -6.06 23.53 -19.35
CA GLU A 146 -5.40 24.16 -18.19
C GLU A 146 -4.92 23.13 -17.16
N PHE A 147 -5.69 22.06 -16.96
CA PHE A 147 -5.31 20.97 -16.06
C PHE A 147 -4.05 20.23 -16.55
N MET A 148 -3.94 19.97 -17.85
CA MET A 148 -2.78 19.32 -18.47
C MET A 148 -1.56 20.24 -18.57
N ASP A 149 -1.76 21.55 -18.74
CA ASP A 149 -0.69 22.52 -18.97
C ASP A 149 0.06 22.92 -17.72
N CYS A 150 -0.48 22.67 -16.52
CA CYS A 150 0.25 22.93 -15.28
C CYS A 150 1.37 21.89 -15.07
N PRO A 151 2.66 22.28 -15.08
CA PRO A 151 3.78 21.35 -14.92
C PRO A 151 3.85 20.75 -13.51
N TYR A 152 3.30 21.44 -12.51
CA TYR A 152 3.30 21.03 -11.10
C TYR A 152 2.05 20.22 -10.72
N ASN A 153 1.23 19.82 -11.68
CA ASN A 153 -0.03 19.13 -11.38
C ASN A 153 0.24 17.76 -10.75
N LEU A 154 -0.10 17.62 -9.46
CA LEU A 154 0.02 16.38 -8.71
C LEU A 154 -0.83 15.23 -9.27
N ALA A 155 -1.73 15.48 -10.23
CA ALA A 155 -2.38 14.42 -10.98
C ALA A 155 -1.41 13.65 -11.87
N ASN A 156 -0.34 14.27 -12.37
CA ASN A 156 0.67 13.63 -13.21
C ASN A 156 1.40 12.54 -12.39
N ASN A 157 1.49 11.32 -12.94
CA ASN A 157 2.16 10.17 -12.33
C ASN A 157 1.80 9.94 -10.85
N ARG A 158 0.52 10.17 -10.49
CA ARG A 158 0.05 10.12 -9.10
C ARG A 158 0.25 8.74 -8.48
N GLN A 159 -0.05 7.66 -9.21
CA GLN A 159 0.03 6.32 -8.63
C GLN A 159 1.48 5.93 -8.33
N VAL A 160 2.41 6.20 -9.25
CA VAL A 160 3.85 6.00 -9.02
C VAL A 160 4.33 6.85 -7.85
N ARG A 161 4.05 8.16 -7.85
CA ARG A 161 4.50 9.05 -6.78
C ARG A 161 3.98 8.61 -5.41
N MET A 162 2.72 8.19 -5.32
CA MET A 162 2.12 7.80 -4.04
C MET A 162 2.48 6.39 -3.56
N LEU A 163 3.08 5.56 -4.41
CA LEU A 163 3.53 4.21 -4.04
C LEU A 163 5.04 4.12 -3.87
N ALA A 164 5.80 5.03 -4.46
CA ALA A 164 7.24 5.10 -4.33
C ALA A 164 7.63 5.58 -2.92
N ASP A 165 8.85 5.20 -2.52
CA ASP A 165 9.56 5.88 -1.44
C ASP A 165 10.23 7.14 -2.00
N LEU A 166 9.66 8.31 -1.67
CA LEU A 166 10.12 9.60 -2.16
C LEU A 166 11.47 10.04 -1.56
N SER A 167 11.89 9.47 -0.43
CA SER A 167 13.21 9.77 0.17
C SER A 167 14.36 9.38 -0.76
N LEU A 168 14.18 8.34 -1.58
CA LEU A 168 15.16 7.86 -2.57
C LEU A 168 15.54 8.89 -3.62
N VAL A 169 14.70 9.91 -3.82
CA VAL A 169 14.87 10.93 -4.85
C VAL A 169 14.94 12.34 -4.27
N GLY A 170 15.24 12.49 -2.99
CA GLY A 170 15.31 13.80 -2.33
C GLY A 170 13.93 14.45 -2.16
N CYS A 171 12.90 13.64 -1.87
CA CYS A 171 11.53 14.09 -1.66
C CYS A 171 11.01 14.92 -2.85
N TYR A 172 10.51 16.13 -2.59
CA TYR A 172 9.95 17.04 -3.59
C TYR A 172 10.99 17.99 -4.22
N ASN A 173 12.27 17.91 -3.82
CA ASN A 173 13.32 18.68 -4.46
C ASN A 173 13.67 18.07 -5.83
N LEU A 174 13.10 18.63 -6.89
CA LEU A 174 13.30 18.17 -8.27
C LEU A 174 14.74 18.33 -8.77
N SER A 175 15.52 19.22 -8.16
CA SER A 175 16.93 19.49 -8.51
C SER A 175 17.92 18.51 -7.85
N PHE A 176 17.46 17.62 -6.98
CA PHE A 176 18.33 16.69 -6.24
C PHE A 176 19.06 15.71 -7.17
N ILE A 177 18.36 15.20 -8.19
CA ILE A 177 18.90 14.26 -9.18
C ILE A 177 18.28 14.52 -10.57
N PRO A 178 18.96 14.16 -11.67
CA PRO A 178 18.42 14.33 -13.02
C PRO A 178 17.07 13.64 -13.21
N GLU A 179 16.17 14.28 -13.96
CA GLU A 179 14.78 13.86 -14.16
C GLU A 179 14.65 12.40 -14.62
N GLY A 180 15.42 11.98 -15.63
CA GLY A 180 15.38 10.60 -16.11
C GLY A 180 15.78 9.58 -15.05
N LYS A 181 16.76 9.92 -14.19
CA LYS A 181 17.16 9.04 -13.08
C LYS A 181 16.11 9.02 -11.98
N ARG A 182 15.50 10.17 -11.68
CA ARG A 182 14.38 10.31 -10.75
C ARG A 182 13.20 9.45 -11.16
N ALA A 183 12.79 9.55 -12.42
CA ALA A 183 11.69 8.77 -13.00
C ALA A 183 11.93 7.26 -12.86
N GLN A 184 13.13 6.79 -13.21
CA GLN A 184 13.51 5.38 -13.06
C GLN A 184 13.43 4.90 -11.60
N LEU A 185 13.99 5.66 -10.66
CA LEU A 185 13.99 5.29 -9.23
C LEU A 185 12.57 5.27 -8.65
N LEU A 186 11.72 6.23 -9.02
CA LEU A 186 10.33 6.27 -8.60
C LEU A 186 9.54 5.07 -9.11
N LEU A 187 9.67 4.74 -10.41
CA LEU A 187 8.96 3.62 -11.01
C LEU A 187 9.37 2.29 -10.38
N GLU A 188 10.67 2.05 -10.21
CA GLU A 188 11.17 0.82 -9.61
C GLU A 188 10.79 0.70 -8.13
N SER A 189 10.83 1.81 -7.38
CA SER A 189 10.35 1.85 -6.01
C SER A 189 8.86 1.54 -5.91
N ALA A 190 8.03 2.15 -6.77
CA ALA A 190 6.59 1.90 -6.80
C ALA A 190 6.25 0.44 -7.15
N LYS A 191 6.92 -0.15 -8.16
CA LYS A 191 6.75 -1.57 -8.53
C LYS A 191 7.14 -2.51 -7.38
N LYS A 192 8.27 -2.22 -6.71
CA LYS A 192 8.76 -2.98 -5.56
C LYS A 192 7.77 -2.92 -4.40
N ASN A 193 7.32 -1.72 -4.03
CA ASN A 193 6.40 -1.53 -2.91
C ASN A 193 5.03 -2.16 -3.20
N LEU A 194 4.48 -1.97 -4.40
CA LEU A 194 3.23 -2.60 -4.84
C LEU A 194 3.32 -4.13 -4.81
N ARG A 195 4.43 -4.71 -5.28
CA ARG A 195 4.67 -6.16 -5.20
C ARG A 195 4.76 -6.64 -3.76
N GLY A 196 5.37 -5.85 -2.87
CA GLY A 196 5.49 -6.16 -1.44
C GLY A 196 4.18 -6.01 -0.64
N MET A 197 3.17 -5.31 -1.18
CA MET A 197 1.87 -5.20 -0.54
C MET A 197 1.16 -6.56 -0.46
N ALA A 198 0.48 -6.79 0.68
CA ALA A 198 -0.29 -7.99 0.93
C ALA A 198 -1.38 -8.20 -0.15
N PHE A 199 -2.00 -7.11 -0.59
CA PHE A 199 -3.03 -7.12 -1.60
C PHE A 199 -3.08 -5.77 -2.34
N PHE A 200 -3.40 -5.81 -3.63
CA PHE A 200 -3.91 -4.64 -4.33
C PHE A 200 -5.00 -5.07 -5.31
N GLY A 201 -5.89 -4.16 -5.63
CA GLY A 201 -6.97 -4.37 -6.59
C GLY A 201 -6.94 -3.37 -7.72
N LEU A 202 -7.69 -3.70 -8.77
CA LEU A 202 -7.86 -2.85 -9.95
C LEU A 202 -9.33 -2.45 -10.09
N THR A 203 -9.55 -1.17 -10.40
CA THR A 203 -10.89 -0.57 -10.47
C THR A 203 -11.76 -1.23 -11.55
N GLU A 204 -11.13 -1.67 -12.63
CA GLU A 204 -11.73 -2.29 -13.82
C GLU A 204 -12.16 -3.74 -13.58
N PHE A 205 -11.71 -4.36 -12.48
CA PHE A 205 -11.90 -5.78 -12.21
C PHE A 205 -12.52 -6.04 -10.83
N GLN A 206 -13.64 -5.39 -10.50
CA GLN A 206 -14.25 -5.41 -9.15
C GLN A 206 -14.46 -6.83 -8.58
N ARG A 207 -14.93 -7.78 -9.39
CA ARG A 207 -15.14 -9.17 -8.96
C ARG A 207 -13.85 -9.93 -8.67
N LYS A 208 -12.82 -9.74 -9.50
CA LYS A 208 -11.49 -10.34 -9.26
C LYS A 208 -10.82 -9.70 -8.05
N THR A 209 -10.97 -8.38 -7.89
CA THR A 209 -10.53 -7.62 -6.71
C THR A 209 -11.16 -8.16 -5.43
N GLN A 210 -12.48 -8.39 -5.43
CA GLN A 210 -13.18 -9.05 -4.33
C GLN A 210 -12.59 -10.44 -4.05
N TYR A 211 -12.51 -11.28 -5.08
CA TYR A 211 -12.03 -12.66 -4.98
C TYR A 211 -10.63 -12.75 -4.37
N LEU A 212 -9.70 -11.96 -4.91
CA LEU A 212 -8.31 -11.97 -4.47
C LEU A 212 -8.20 -11.47 -3.02
N PHE A 213 -8.93 -10.41 -2.63
CA PHE A 213 -8.96 -9.94 -1.24
C PHE A 213 -9.45 -11.02 -0.27
N GLU A 214 -10.56 -11.69 -0.61
CA GLU A 214 -11.13 -12.76 0.21
C GLU A 214 -10.15 -13.91 0.42
N ARG A 215 -9.41 -14.28 -0.63
CA ARG A 215 -8.38 -15.33 -0.58
C ARG A 215 -7.16 -14.91 0.24
N THR A 216 -6.63 -13.70 0.01
CA THR A 216 -5.45 -13.19 0.71
C THR A 216 -5.64 -13.14 2.22
N PHE A 217 -6.81 -12.68 2.68
CA PHE A 217 -7.05 -12.47 4.13
C PHE A 217 -7.92 -13.56 4.76
N ASN A 218 -8.33 -14.57 4.00
CA ASN A 218 -9.32 -15.56 4.41
C ASN A 218 -10.59 -14.91 5.01
N LEU A 219 -11.08 -13.87 4.34
CA LEU A 219 -12.28 -13.13 4.71
C LEU A 219 -13.35 -13.31 3.63
N LYS A 220 -14.59 -12.94 3.94
CA LYS A 220 -15.70 -12.96 2.97
C LYS A 220 -16.46 -11.65 2.99
N PHE A 221 -16.81 -11.14 1.82
CA PHE A 221 -17.76 -10.06 1.73
C PHE A 221 -19.20 -10.59 1.80
N ILE A 222 -20.10 -9.81 2.40
CA ILE A 222 -21.51 -10.16 2.56
C ILE A 222 -22.22 -10.03 1.22
N ARG A 223 -22.00 -8.91 0.53
CA ARG A 223 -22.54 -8.62 -0.80
C ARG A 223 -21.44 -8.65 -1.86
N PRO A 224 -21.75 -9.13 -3.08
CA PRO A 224 -20.82 -9.10 -4.19
C PRO A 224 -20.41 -7.67 -4.56
N PHE A 225 -19.17 -7.49 -5.02
CA PHE A 225 -18.77 -6.23 -5.63
C PHE A 225 -19.45 -6.09 -7.00
N MET A 226 -19.82 -4.86 -7.35
CA MET A 226 -20.50 -4.54 -8.60
C MET A 226 -19.59 -3.70 -9.49
N GLN A 227 -19.50 -4.06 -10.77
CA GLN A 227 -18.75 -3.30 -11.76
C GLN A 227 -19.61 -2.14 -12.27
N TYR A 228 -19.13 -0.91 -12.14
CA TYR A 228 -19.79 0.28 -12.65
C TYR A 228 -18.89 0.95 -13.69
N ASN A 229 -19.15 0.70 -14.97
CA ASN A 229 -18.34 1.24 -16.07
C ASN A 229 -18.75 2.67 -16.47
N SER A 230 -20.02 3.04 -16.23
CA SER A 230 -20.53 4.41 -16.40
C SER A 230 -19.99 5.35 -15.30
N THR A 231 -18.70 5.68 -15.39
CA THR A 231 -18.04 6.61 -14.48
C THR A 231 -18.01 8.01 -15.08
N ARG A 232 -17.82 9.04 -14.25
CA ARG A 232 -17.63 10.41 -14.73
C ARG A 232 -16.44 10.59 -15.68
N ALA A 233 -15.47 9.66 -15.68
CA ALA A 233 -14.37 9.63 -16.64
C ALA A 233 -14.82 9.01 -17.97
N GLY A 234 -15.58 7.91 -17.92
CA GLY A 234 -16.11 7.24 -19.12
C GLY A 234 -17.19 8.03 -19.87
N GLY A 235 -17.69 9.13 -19.31
CA GLY A 235 -18.56 10.09 -19.99
C GLY A 235 -17.85 11.32 -20.54
N VAL A 236 -16.51 11.36 -20.51
CA VAL A 236 -15.74 12.41 -21.17
C VAL A 236 -15.35 11.88 -22.54
N GLU A 237 -15.89 12.49 -23.59
CA GLU A 237 -15.38 12.30 -24.94
C GLU A 237 -14.12 13.15 -25.09
N VAL A 238 -13.00 12.47 -25.35
CA VAL A 238 -11.69 13.07 -25.64
C VAL A 238 -11.20 12.47 -26.95
N ASP A 239 -10.62 13.29 -27.79
CA ASP A 239 -9.98 12.85 -29.03
C ASP A 239 -8.68 12.07 -28.75
N GLU A 240 -8.18 11.37 -29.76
CA GLU A 240 -6.98 10.53 -29.64
C GLU A 240 -5.71 11.33 -29.32
N ASP A 241 -5.59 12.58 -29.78
CA ASP A 241 -4.44 13.45 -29.48
C ASP A 241 -4.41 13.81 -27.99
N THR A 242 -5.58 14.15 -27.44
CA THR A 242 -5.75 14.41 -26.01
C THR A 242 -5.44 13.15 -25.18
N ILE A 243 -5.86 11.96 -25.62
CA ILE A 243 -5.53 10.71 -24.93
C ILE A 243 -4.02 10.49 -24.92
N ARG A 244 -3.34 10.60 -26.06
CA ARG A 244 -1.88 10.46 -26.16
C ARG A 244 -1.17 11.45 -25.24
N ARG A 245 -1.64 12.70 -25.19
CA ARG A 245 -1.06 13.71 -24.30
C ARG A 245 -1.21 13.34 -22.82
N ILE A 246 -2.36 12.78 -22.42
CA ILE A 246 -2.57 12.32 -21.04
C ILE A 246 -1.66 11.12 -20.74
N GLU A 247 -1.47 10.19 -21.68
CA GLU A 247 -0.55 9.07 -21.55
C GLU A 247 0.89 9.56 -21.34
N GLU A 248 1.36 10.55 -22.13
CA GLU A 248 2.68 11.18 -21.95
C GLU A 248 2.85 11.80 -20.56
N LEU A 249 1.87 12.58 -20.09
CA LEU A 249 1.88 13.19 -18.75
C LEU A 249 1.87 12.16 -17.62
N ASN A 250 1.46 10.92 -17.92
CA ASN A 250 1.33 9.82 -16.97
C ASN A 250 2.16 8.59 -17.37
N ASP A 251 3.26 8.77 -18.11
CA ASP A 251 4.06 7.66 -18.66
C ASP A 251 4.52 6.65 -17.57
N LEU A 252 4.94 7.14 -16.41
CA LEU A 252 5.32 6.24 -15.31
C LEU A 252 4.12 5.49 -14.75
N ASP A 253 2.96 6.16 -14.62
CA ASP A 253 1.71 5.53 -14.23
C ASP A 253 1.25 4.48 -15.26
N MET A 254 1.48 4.71 -16.57
CA MET A 254 1.19 3.73 -17.64
C MET A 254 2.05 2.48 -17.44
N GLN A 255 3.37 2.63 -17.32
CA GLN A 255 4.30 1.52 -17.10
C GLN A 255 4.02 0.78 -15.78
N LEU A 256 3.66 1.49 -14.71
CA LEU A 256 3.26 0.89 -13.45
C LEU A 256 1.96 0.09 -13.59
N TYR A 257 0.96 0.65 -14.29
CA TYR A 257 -0.35 0.02 -14.42
C TYR A 257 -0.28 -1.25 -15.27
N ASP A 258 0.50 -1.27 -16.35
CA ASP A 258 0.74 -2.47 -17.15
C ASP A 258 1.38 -3.58 -16.31
N TYR A 259 2.44 -3.24 -15.57
CA TYR A 259 3.07 -4.15 -14.61
C TYR A 259 2.07 -4.66 -13.55
N ALA A 260 1.26 -3.76 -12.99
CA ALA A 260 0.28 -4.10 -11.96
C ALA A 260 -0.83 -5.01 -12.49
N LYS A 261 -1.27 -4.79 -13.73
CA LYS A 261 -2.30 -5.60 -14.39
C LYS A 261 -1.83 -7.04 -14.62
N ASP A 262 -0.61 -7.21 -15.09
CA ASP A 262 0.00 -8.53 -15.26
C ASP A 262 0.19 -9.24 -13.91
N LEU A 263 0.76 -8.55 -12.92
CA LEU A 263 0.95 -9.11 -11.57
C LEU A 263 -0.38 -9.46 -10.91
N PHE A 264 -1.40 -8.62 -11.07
CA PHE A 264 -2.75 -8.87 -10.54
C PHE A 264 -3.37 -10.12 -11.16
N GLN A 265 -3.28 -10.27 -12.48
CA GLN A 265 -3.81 -11.42 -13.19
C GLN A 265 -3.12 -12.72 -12.75
N GLN A 266 -1.78 -12.70 -12.61
CA GLN A 266 -1.02 -13.83 -12.07
C GLN A 266 -1.47 -14.20 -10.64
N ARG A 267 -1.65 -13.19 -9.76
CA ARG A 267 -2.13 -13.42 -8.38
C ARG A 267 -3.53 -14.04 -8.36
N VAL A 268 -4.43 -13.60 -9.23
CA VAL A 268 -5.78 -14.15 -9.35
C VAL A 268 -5.75 -15.60 -9.82
N GLU A 269 -4.89 -15.92 -10.80
CA GLU A 269 -4.72 -17.29 -11.31
C GLU A 269 -4.17 -18.24 -10.25
N VAL A 270 -3.11 -17.83 -9.53
CA VAL A 270 -2.55 -18.60 -8.42
C VAL A 270 -3.59 -18.82 -7.32
N ALA A 271 -4.32 -17.77 -6.92
CA ALA A 271 -5.38 -17.88 -5.92
C ALA A 271 -6.55 -18.80 -6.35
N ALA A 272 -6.72 -19.01 -7.66
CA ALA A 272 -7.71 -19.92 -8.24
C ALA A 272 -7.21 -21.37 -8.40
N GLY A 273 -5.98 -21.68 -7.95
CA GLY A 273 -5.37 -23.01 -8.07
C GLY A 273 -4.59 -23.22 -9.38
N GLY A 274 -4.35 -22.15 -10.16
CA GLY A 274 -3.46 -22.19 -11.31
C GLY A 274 -1.98 -22.25 -10.89
N LEU A 275 -1.15 -22.94 -11.67
CA LEU A 275 0.30 -22.90 -11.48
C LEU A 275 0.84 -21.51 -11.86
N PRO A 276 1.83 -20.96 -11.13
CA PRO A 276 2.45 -19.68 -11.49
C PRO A 276 3.07 -19.79 -12.89
N GLN A 277 2.59 -19.00 -13.85
CA GLN A 277 3.28 -18.84 -15.13
C GLN A 277 4.47 -17.89 -14.94
N VAL A 278 5.68 -18.43 -14.98
CA VAL A 278 6.90 -17.60 -15.09
C VAL A 278 6.91 -17.01 -16.51
N ARG A 279 6.35 -15.81 -16.68
CA ARG A 279 6.57 -15.04 -17.91
C ARG A 279 7.98 -14.48 -17.83
N ALA A 280 8.87 -14.97 -18.69
CA ALA A 280 10.20 -14.41 -18.85
C ALA A 280 10.06 -12.93 -19.17
N ALA A 281 10.56 -12.07 -18.28
CA ALA A 281 10.79 -10.67 -18.62
C ALA A 281 11.76 -10.67 -19.80
N GLN A 282 11.36 -10.09 -20.94
CA GLN A 282 12.28 -9.77 -22.02
C GLN A 282 13.17 -8.61 -21.54
N GLU A 283 14.21 -8.94 -20.78
CA GLU A 283 15.38 -8.09 -20.61
C GLU A 283 16.54 -8.75 -21.37
N GLY A 284 17.05 -8.06 -22.38
CA GLY A 284 18.07 -8.58 -23.27
C GLY A 284 19.47 -8.67 -22.63
N GLY A 285 20.25 -9.64 -23.10
CA GLY A 285 21.71 -9.56 -23.20
C GLY A 285 22.55 -9.93 -21.96
N LEU A 286 23.07 -11.16 -21.98
CA LEU A 286 24.08 -11.76 -21.08
C LEU A 286 25.48 -11.08 -21.22
N PRO A 287 26.51 -11.34 -20.36
CA PRO A 287 27.10 -12.68 -20.18
C PRO A 287 27.33 -13.17 -18.73
N THR A 288 27.24 -14.48 -18.65
CA THR A 288 27.66 -15.47 -17.64
C THR A 288 28.87 -15.13 -16.76
N LEU A 289 28.75 -15.46 -15.47
CA LEU A 289 29.87 -15.94 -14.64
C LEU A 289 29.45 -17.14 -13.80
N SER A 290 30.25 -18.19 -13.91
CA SER A 290 30.20 -19.50 -13.26
C SER A 290 30.69 -19.49 -11.79
N HIS A 291 30.44 -20.61 -11.10
CA HIS A 291 30.86 -21.05 -9.74
C HIS A 291 29.81 -20.77 -8.64
N GLY A 292 29.45 -21.68 -7.74
CA GLY A 292 29.82 -23.07 -7.49
C GLY A 292 28.93 -23.57 -6.34
N ALA A 293 28.56 -24.85 -6.37
CA ALA A 293 27.67 -25.47 -5.40
C ALA A 293 28.32 -25.60 -4.01
N ALA A 294 27.57 -25.30 -2.95
CA ALA A 294 27.91 -25.68 -1.58
C ALA A 294 26.70 -26.29 -0.87
N LEU A 295 26.93 -27.46 -0.28
CA LEU A 295 25.97 -28.36 0.34
C LEU A 295 25.38 -27.80 1.65
N CYS A 296 24.11 -28.15 1.89
CA CYS A 296 23.39 -27.90 3.13
C CYS A 296 23.53 -29.13 4.06
N GLU A 297 24.23 -28.98 5.18
CA GLU A 297 24.23 -29.98 6.26
C GLU A 297 23.23 -29.62 7.37
N ARG A 298 22.46 -30.64 7.76
CA ARG A 298 21.40 -30.60 8.76
C ARG A 298 22.00 -30.62 10.18
N GLN A 299 21.58 -29.71 11.04
CA GLN A 299 21.67 -29.92 12.50
C GLN A 299 20.29 -29.90 13.16
N ARG A 300 20.00 -31.03 13.82
CA ARG A 300 18.81 -31.29 14.63
C ARG A 300 18.97 -30.61 15.99
N CYS A 301 18.02 -29.78 16.41
CA CYS A 301 17.88 -29.36 17.81
C CYS A 301 16.76 -30.15 18.49
N ALA A 302 17.09 -30.88 19.55
CA ALA A 302 16.17 -31.61 20.41
C ALA A 302 15.89 -30.81 21.69
N CYS A 303 14.62 -30.59 22.03
CA CYS A 303 14.21 -30.02 23.31
C CYS A 303 14.07 -31.12 24.37
N ARG A 304 14.71 -30.97 25.54
CA ARG A 304 14.43 -31.77 26.76
C ARG A 304 13.54 -30.97 27.73
N PRO A 305 12.64 -31.62 28.50
CA PRO A 305 11.76 -30.94 29.45
C PRO A 305 12.41 -30.86 30.85
N HIS A 306 12.18 -29.74 31.56
CA HIS A 306 12.62 -29.55 32.95
C HIS A 306 11.51 -29.97 33.93
N LYS A 307 11.83 -30.86 34.87
CA LYS A 307 11.01 -31.18 36.05
C LYS A 307 11.28 -30.17 37.17
N ALA A 308 10.24 -29.80 37.91
CA ALA A 308 10.29 -29.00 39.13
C ALA A 308 10.53 -29.87 40.38
N ARG A 309 11.24 -29.33 41.38
CA ARG A 309 11.22 -29.79 42.78
C ARG A 309 11.36 -28.61 43.75
N PHE A 310 10.58 -28.70 44.83
CA PHE A 310 10.50 -27.80 45.99
C PHE A 310 11.62 -28.05 47.02
N GLY A 311 11.99 -27.03 47.82
CA GLY A 311 12.78 -27.16 49.05
C GLY A 311 13.20 -25.83 49.73
N SER A 312 12.62 -25.60 50.92
CA SER A 312 12.86 -24.69 52.07
C SER A 312 14.20 -23.93 52.32
N HIS A 313 14.06 -22.61 52.62
CA HIS A 313 14.74 -21.60 53.52
C HIS A 313 15.98 -21.94 54.42
N PRO A 314 16.67 -20.94 55.08
CA PRO A 314 16.84 -19.47 54.87
C PRO A 314 18.29 -18.89 55.12
N LEU A 315 18.42 -17.54 55.08
CA LEU A 315 19.43 -16.61 55.67
C LEU A 315 20.46 -15.88 54.76
N GLN A 316 20.32 -14.54 54.76
CA GLN A 316 21.28 -13.42 54.70
C GLN A 316 22.62 -13.55 53.95
N ALA A 317 22.85 -12.66 52.97
CA ALA A 317 23.92 -11.65 52.93
C ALA A 317 24.05 -11.02 51.53
N LEU A 318 24.63 -9.81 51.51
CA LEU A 318 24.74 -8.84 50.43
C LEU A 318 25.56 -9.27 49.19
N GLU A 319 25.28 -8.53 48.11
CA GLU A 319 26.20 -8.04 47.06
C GLU A 319 26.45 -8.83 45.75
N ASN A 320 26.28 -8.06 44.66
CA ASN A 320 26.86 -8.15 43.32
C ASN A 320 26.58 -9.40 42.47
N ARG A 321 25.57 -9.30 41.59
CA ARG A 321 25.50 -10.06 40.34
C ARG A 321 25.16 -9.16 39.16
N THR A 322 26.02 -9.26 38.15
CA THR A 322 25.86 -8.87 36.75
C THR A 322 24.51 -9.33 36.17
N PRO A 323 23.86 -8.55 35.28
CA PRO A 323 22.63 -8.98 34.65
C PRO A 323 22.91 -10.12 33.64
N ALA A 324 22.09 -11.16 33.70
CA ALA A 324 22.00 -12.22 32.69
C ALA A 324 21.61 -11.62 31.32
N PRO A 325 21.99 -12.24 30.19
CA PRO A 325 21.69 -11.71 28.87
C PRO A 325 20.17 -11.62 28.67
N SER A 326 19.75 -10.50 28.08
CA SER A 326 18.35 -10.20 27.80
C SER A 326 17.75 -11.18 26.79
N GLU A 327 16.42 -11.30 26.83
CA GLU A 327 15.58 -12.04 25.87
C GLU A 327 15.78 -11.66 24.38
N ALA A 328 16.69 -10.74 24.07
CA ALA A 328 17.05 -10.32 22.72
C ALA A 328 17.82 -11.38 21.90
N GLU A 329 18.42 -12.39 22.54
CA GLU A 329 19.19 -13.43 21.81
C GLU A 329 18.34 -14.61 21.31
N LYS A 330 17.10 -14.77 21.76
CA LYS A 330 16.20 -15.84 21.25
C LYS A 330 15.53 -15.49 19.92
N CYS A 331 15.54 -14.23 19.49
CA CYS A 331 14.88 -13.78 18.26
C CYS A 331 15.79 -13.69 17.03
N ARG A 332 17.04 -14.17 17.08
CA ARG A 332 17.95 -14.19 15.91
C ARG A 332 17.85 -15.45 15.03
N HIS A 333 16.89 -16.34 15.28
CA HIS A 333 16.75 -17.59 14.51
C HIS A 333 15.43 -17.81 13.77
N HIS A 334 14.65 -16.76 13.49
CA HIS A 334 13.42 -16.88 12.70
C HIS A 334 13.27 -15.91 11.51
N VAL A 335 14.38 -15.45 10.92
CA VAL A 335 14.38 -14.53 9.76
C VAL A 335 14.54 -15.26 8.41
N LEU A 336 14.49 -16.60 8.34
CA LEU A 336 14.65 -17.34 7.07
C LEU A 336 13.50 -18.31 6.74
N LEU A 337 12.25 -17.92 7.01
CA LEU A 337 11.06 -18.71 6.61
C LEU A 337 9.91 -17.82 6.08
N GLY A 338 10.25 -16.73 5.38
CA GLY A 338 9.29 -15.85 4.71
C GLY A 338 8.85 -16.32 3.32
N ASP A 339 9.58 -17.25 2.69
CA ASP A 339 9.40 -17.63 1.28
C ASP A 339 8.72 -18.99 1.05
N LEU A 340 8.12 -19.61 2.08
CA LEU A 340 7.46 -20.93 1.92
C LEU A 340 5.95 -20.96 2.15
N PHE A 341 5.28 -19.83 2.39
CA PHE A 341 3.84 -19.82 2.67
C PHE A 341 2.92 -19.62 1.45
N LEU A 342 3.41 -19.88 0.24
CA LEU A 342 2.61 -19.85 -1.01
C LEU A 342 2.51 -21.21 -1.75
N LEU A 343 2.87 -22.33 -1.10
CA LEU A 343 2.79 -23.67 -1.73
C LEU A 343 2.02 -24.71 -0.92
N ASN A 344 1.12 -24.32 -0.01
CA ASN A 344 0.10 -25.24 0.49
C ASN A 344 -1.24 -24.52 0.61
N PHE A 345 -2.21 -25.06 -0.14
CA PHE A 345 -3.64 -24.72 -0.30
C PHE A 345 -4.01 -23.82 -1.48
#